data_AF-A0A956Q6M5-F1
#
_entry.id   AF-A0A956Q6M5-F1
#
_cell.length_a   1.000
_cell.length_b   1.000
_cell.length_c   1.000
_cell.angle_alpha   90.00
_cell.angle_beta   90.00
_cell.angle_gamma   90.00
#
_symmetry.space_group_name_H-M   'P 1'
#
loop_
_entity.id
_entity.type
_entity.pdbx_description
1 polymer ?
#
loop_
_entity_poly.entity_id
_entity_poly.type
_entity_poly.pdbx_seq_one_letter_code
_entity_poly.pdbx_strand_id
1 'polypeptide(L)' 'MLVYHNPRCSKCRQLLALLESRQVEFEVVEYLKQPLDRAQLQELVAQLGPQLARSKPEAELVD' A
#
# COMPACT_ATOMS: atom_id res chain seq x y z
N MET A 1 7.03 11.22 5.27
CA MET A 1 6.89 9.97 4.48
C MET A 1 5.41 9.72 4.24
N LEU A 2 4.99 9.24 3.06
CA LEU A 2 3.57 8.98 2.76
C LEU A 2 3.26 7.48 2.88
N VAL A 3 2.19 7.13 3.60
CA VAL A 3 1.73 5.75 3.80
C VAL A 3 0.33 5.55 3.21
N TYR A 4 0.23 4.71 2.19
CA TYR A 4 -1.06 4.29 1.65
C TYR A 4 -1.64 3.17 2.52
N HIS A 5 -2.78 3.44 3.15
CA HIS A 5 -3.35 2.58 4.18
C HIS A 5 -4.75 2.07 3.82
N ASN A 6 -4.98 0.78 4.08
CA ASN A 6 -6.31 0.20 4.13
C ASN A 6 -6.66 -0.16 5.58
N PRO A 7 -7.65 0.50 6.22
CA PRO A 7 -8.07 0.24 7.61
C PRO A 7 -8.42 -1.21 7.90
N ARG A 8 -8.87 -1.97 6.90
CA ARG A 8 -9.26 -3.38 7.05
C ARG A 8 -8.07 -4.35 6.98
N CYS A 9 -6.91 -3.93 6.49
CA CYS A 9 -5.74 -4.79 6.33
C CYS A 9 -4.88 -4.87 7.61
N SER A 10 -4.82 -6.05 8.25
CA SER A 10 -4.06 -6.26 9.49
C SER A 10 -2.58 -5.89 9.36
N LYS A 11 -1.94 -6.19 8.21
CA LYS A 11 -0.54 -5.83 7.95
C LYS A 11 -0.33 -4.32 7.85
N CYS A 12 -1.28 -3.60 7.24
CA CYS A 12 -1.22 -2.14 7.18
C CYS A 12 -1.36 -1.51 8.57
N ARG A 13 -2.24 -2.06 9.44
CA ARG A 13 -2.36 -1.58 10.83
C ARG A 13 -1.10 -1.85 11.65
N GLN A 14 -0.46 -3.01 11.46
CA GLN A 14 0.82 -3.33 12.11
C GLN A 14 1.95 -2.40 11.67
N LEU A 15 1.99 -2.03 10.38
CA LEU A 15 2.96 -1.05 9.87
C LEU A 15 2.80 0.31 10.57
N LEU A 16 1.58 0.85 10.67
CA LEU A 16 1.33 2.13 11.35
C LEU A 16 1.79 2.09 12.81
N ALA A 17 1.39 1.05 13.56
CA ALA A 17 1.81 0.87 14.95
C ALA A 17 3.34 0.79 15.09
N LEU A 18 4.04 0.14 14.14
CA LEU A 18 5.49 0.08 14.13
C LEU A 18 6.13 1.46 13.91
N LEU A 19 5.60 2.23 12.96
CA LEU A 19 6.09 3.59 12.66
C LEU A 19 5.86 4.53 13.86
N GLU A 20 4.69 4.48 14.47
CA GLU A 20 4.34 5.24 15.68
C GLU A 20 5.26 4.86 16.85
N SER A 21 5.51 3.57 17.09
CA SER A 21 6.40 3.10 18.18
C SER A 21 7.85 3.57 18.01
N ARG A 22 8.25 3.87 16.78
CA ARG A 22 9.58 4.37 16.42
C ARG A 22 9.63 5.89 16.29
N GLN A 23 8.52 6.59 16.56
CA GLN A 23 8.41 8.05 16.44
C GLN A 23 8.82 8.54 15.04
N VAL A 24 8.48 7.77 14.00
CA VAL A 24 8.72 8.17 12.61
C VAL A 24 7.59 9.09 12.17
N GLU A 25 7.93 10.25 11.60
CA GLU A 25 6.95 11.17 11.04
C GLU A 25 6.44 10.67 9.68
N PHE A 26 5.12 10.53 9.56
CA PHE A 26 4.47 10.12 8.32
C PHE A 26 3.06 10.69 8.17
N GLU A 27 2.62 10.73 6.92
CA GLU A 27 1.26 11.08 6.52
C GLU A 27 0.54 9.84 6.02
N VAL A 28 -0.78 9.77 6.24
CA VAL A 28 -1.60 8.61 5.85
C VAL A 28 -2.59 9.00 4.76
N VAL A 29 -2.62 8.22 3.68
CA VAL A 29 -3.63 8.31 2.62
C VAL A 29 -4.46 7.03 2.63
N GLU A 30 -5.75 7.17 2.94
CA GLU A 30 -6.71 6.07 2.79
C GLU A 30 -7.11 5.93 1.31
N TYR A 31 -6.32 5.17 0.54
CA TYR A 31 -6.44 5.09 -0.92
C TYR A 31 -7.80 4.56 -1.43
N LEU A 32 -8.58 3.88 -0.58
CA LEU A 32 -9.94 3.46 -0.93
C LEU A 32 -10.96 4.60 -0.84
N LYS A 33 -10.69 5.63 -0.02
CA LYS A 33 -11.51 6.85 0.08
C LYS A 33 -10.99 7.95 -0.84
N GLN A 34 -9.67 8.04 -0.98
CA GLN A 34 -8.96 9.02 -1.78
C GLN A 34 -8.12 8.27 -2.82
N PRO A 35 -8.77 7.76 -3.89
CA PRO A 35 -8.08 6.99 -4.91
C PRO A 35 -7.04 7.85 -5.64
N LEU A 36 -5.93 7.21 -5.99
CA LEU A 36 -4.90 7.82 -6.82
C LEU A 36 -5.39 7.88 -8.27
N ASP A 37 -5.02 8.94 -8.97
CA ASP A 37 -5.22 9.02 -10.41
C ASP A 37 -4.23 8.13 -11.18
N ARG A 38 -4.45 8.04 -12.50
CA ARG A 38 -3.60 7.23 -13.38
C ARG A 38 -2.13 7.65 -13.36
N ALA A 39 -1.84 8.95 -13.34
CA ALA A 39 -0.46 9.44 -13.37
C ALA A 39 0.26 9.11 -12.05
N GLN A 40 -0.41 9.32 -10.93
CA GLN A 40 0.08 8.96 -9.59
C GLN A 40 0.33 7.45 -9.46
N LEU A 41 -0.56 6.62 -10.01
CA LEU A 41 -0.36 5.16 -10.05
C LEU A 41 0.85 4.76 -10.90
N GLN A 42 1.05 5.38 -12.07
CA GLN A 42 2.21 5.12 -12.92
C GLN A 42 3.51 5.46 -12.21
N GLU A 43 3.55 6.60 -11.51
CA GLU A 43 4.70 7.02 -10.72
C GLU A 43 4.97 6.04 -9.57
N LEU A 44 3.93 5.64 -8.83
CA LEU A 44 4.06 4.68 -7.73
C LEU A 44 4.60 3.32 -8.21
N VAL A 45 4.12 2.82 -9.36
CA VAL A 45 4.63 1.58 -9.96
C VAL A 45 6.10 1.71 -10.36
N ALA A 46 6.50 2.85 -10.93
CA ALA A 46 7.90 3.10 -11.27
C ALA A 46 8.82 3.10 -10.04
N GLN A 47 8.36 3.65 -8.90
CA GLN A 47 9.11 3.67 -7.65
C GLN A 47 9.27 2.29 -7.01
N LEU A 48 8.25 1.41 -7.13
CA LEU A 48 8.28 0.05 -6.57
C LEU A 48 9.20 -0.90 -7.36
N GLY A 49 9.54 -0.55 -8.59
CA GLY A 49 10.47 -1.29 -9.44
C GLY A 49 9.94 -2.65 -9.92
N PRO A 50 10.79 -3.48 -10.56
CA PRO A 50 10.37 -4.71 -11.26
C PRO A 50 9.81 -5.80 -10.34
N GLN A 51 9.91 -5.64 -9.02
CA GLN A 51 9.41 -6.62 -8.04
C GLN A 51 7.87 -6.66 -7.99
N LEU A 52 7.20 -5.60 -8.44
CA LEU A 52 5.74 -5.56 -8.54
C LEU A 52 5.16 -6.50 -9.61
N ALA A 53 5.98 -6.88 -10.62
CA ALA A 53 5.57 -7.78 -11.70
C ALA A 53 5.44 -9.25 -11.26
N ARG A 54 5.72 -9.58 -9.99
CA ARG A 54 5.46 -10.89 -9.43
C ARG A 54 4.00 -10.96 -9.00
N SER A 55 3.13 -11.34 -9.93
CA SER A 55 1.80 -11.81 -9.58
C SER A 55 1.93 -12.93 -8.54
N LYS A 56 1.18 -12.81 -7.44
CA LYS A 56 0.79 -13.98 -6.67
C LYS A 56 0.10 -14.90 -7.70
N PRO A 57 0.50 -16.18 -7.87
CA PRO A 57 -0.30 -17.09 -8.68
C PRO A 57 -1.73 -16.98 -8.16
N GLU A 58 -2.69 -16.88 -9.08
CA GLU A 58 -4.12 -16.88 -8.77
C GLU A 58 -4.36 -17.87 -7.64
N ALA A 59 -4.77 -17.35 -6.48
CA ALA A 59 -5.50 -18.19 -5.57
C ALA A 59 -6.72 -18.62 -6.39
N GLU A 60 -6.79 -19.92 -6.65
CA GLU A 60 -7.84 -20.64 -7.37
C GLU A 60 -9.13 -19.84 -7.47
N LEU A 61 -9.53 -19.54 -8.70
CA LEU A 61 -10.94 -19.44 -9.04
C LEU A 61 -11.56 -20.76 -8.58
N VAL A 62 -12.10 -20.77 -7.36
CA VAL A 62 -13.05 -21.79 -6.96
C VAL A 62 -14.36 -21.37 -7.59
N ASP A 63 -14.91 -22.27 -8.42
CA ASP A 63 -16.26 -22.19 -9.01
C ASP A 63 -17.33 -21.85 -7.95
#